data_AF-A0A8H5CZZ1-F1
#
_entry.id   AF-A0A8H5CZZ1-F1
#
_cell.length_a   1.000
_cell.length_b   1.000
_cell.length_c   1.000
_cell.angle_alpha   90.00
_cell.angle_beta   90.00
_cell.angle_gamma   90.00
#
_symmetry.space_group_name_H-M   'P 1'
#
loop_
_entity.id
_entity.type
_entity.pdbx_description
1 polymer ?
#
loop_
_entity_poly.entity_id
_entity_poly.type
_entity_poly.pdbx_seq_one_letter_code
_entity_poly.pdbx_strand_id
1 'polypeptide(L)'
;MALKTGHYRVSCNNQYIGRPIHETNDLAPKPIFTTTDDNDFVWLVEKLLNSPGRYRLCTGIFPQAPTGVDPKDGKTVVGFVSEITQALEWELRPVHGASDTFNIVGPDGNSFWVAPRKENAKIQLLEVPEGSVFRFIPAPPPKKP
;
A
#
# COMPACT_ATOMS: atom_id res chain seq x y z
N MET A 1 9.81 -0.45 -16.19
CA MET A 1 10.89 -0.80 -15.23
C MET A 1 10.25 -1.43 -14.00
N ALA A 2 10.91 -2.42 -13.38
CA ALA A 2 10.43 -3.03 -12.13
C ALA A 2 10.96 -2.25 -10.91
N LEU A 3 10.13 -2.05 -9.89
CA LEU A 3 10.53 -1.40 -8.65
C LEU A 3 11.47 -2.32 -7.86
N LYS A 4 12.50 -1.76 -7.21
CA LYS A 4 13.43 -2.54 -6.40
C LYS A 4 12.82 -2.82 -5.02
N THR A 5 13.23 -3.90 -4.38
CA THR A 5 12.93 -4.11 -2.95
C THR A 5 13.58 -3.01 -2.12
N GLY A 6 12.84 -2.46 -1.16
CA GLY A 6 13.34 -1.39 -0.31
C GLY A 6 12.25 -0.61 0.41
N HIS A 7 12.68 0.47 1.06
CA HIS A 7 11.81 1.36 1.81
C HIS A 7 11.40 2.56 0.96
N TYR A 8 10.13 2.92 1.02
CA TYR A 8 9.54 3.98 0.19
C TYR A 8 8.52 4.81 0.97
N ARG A 9 8.43 6.08 0.61
CA ARG A 9 7.25 6.91 0.84
C ARG A 9 6.34 6.77 -0.37
N VAL A 10 5.09 6.41 -0.14
CA VAL A 10 4.09 6.23 -1.22
C VAL A 10 3.18 7.45 -1.21
N SER A 11 2.96 8.04 -2.39
CA SER A 11 2.06 9.19 -2.54
C SER A 11 1.08 9.00 -3.70
N CYS A 12 -0.11 9.58 -3.58
CA CYS A 12 -1.11 9.66 -4.63
C CYS A 12 -1.80 11.04 -4.53
N ASN A 13 -2.09 11.69 -5.66
CA ASN A 13 -2.71 13.02 -5.68
C ASN A 13 -1.99 14.07 -4.80
N ASN A 14 -0.64 14.04 -4.78
CA ASN A 14 0.22 14.90 -3.95
C ASN A 14 0.05 14.72 -2.44
N GLN A 15 -0.57 13.63 -1.99
CA GLN A 15 -0.71 13.28 -0.58
C GLN A 15 0.01 11.97 -0.29
N TYR A 16 0.59 11.86 0.90
CA TYR A 16 1.23 10.63 1.34
C TYR A 16 0.18 9.63 1.84
N ILE A 17 0.33 8.39 1.39
CA ILE A 17 -0.58 7.28 1.66
C ILE A 17 -0.02 6.47 2.81
N GLY A 18 -0.86 6.12 3.77
CA GLY A 18 -0.40 5.36 4.92
C GLY A 18 -1.46 5.14 5.97
N ARG A 19 -0.98 4.73 7.14
CA ARG A 19 -1.74 4.59 8.38
C ARG A 19 -1.61 5.88 9.20
N PRO A 20 -2.63 6.29 9.97
CA PRO A 20 -2.49 7.40 10.89
C PRO A 20 -1.60 7.03 12.09
N ILE A 21 -1.02 8.02 12.76
CA ILE A 21 -0.22 7.80 13.98
C ILE A 21 -1.08 7.33 15.16
N HIS A 22 -2.33 7.79 15.20
CA HIS A 22 -3.29 7.45 16.25
C HIS A 22 -4.27 6.39 15.75
N GLU A 23 -3.97 5.14 16.11
CA GLU A 23 -4.83 3.99 15.83
C GLU A 23 -5.37 3.37 17.11
N THR A 24 -6.46 2.61 16.98
CA THR A 24 -6.94 1.78 18.07
C THR A 24 -5.89 0.73 18.43
N ASN A 25 -5.66 0.50 19.73
CA ASN A 25 -4.73 -0.52 20.22
C ASN A 25 -5.38 -1.93 20.22
N ASP A 26 -5.95 -2.30 19.08
CA ASP A 26 -6.45 -3.64 18.81
C ASP A 26 -5.66 -4.28 17.65
N LEU A 27 -5.82 -5.59 17.49
CA LEU A 27 -5.16 -6.36 16.43
C LEU A 27 -5.99 -6.43 15.12
N ALA A 28 -7.09 -5.67 15.03
CA ALA A 28 -7.90 -5.65 13.82
C ALA A 28 -7.09 -5.06 12.65
N PRO A 29 -7.39 -5.47 11.40
CA PRO A 29 -6.77 -4.89 10.23
C PRO A 29 -6.90 -3.36 10.22
N LYS A 30 -5.80 -2.67 9.93
CA LYS A 30 -5.74 -1.20 9.99
C LYS A 30 -5.92 -0.62 8.59
N PRO A 31 -6.95 0.21 8.34
CA PRO A 31 -7.18 0.77 7.02
C PRO A 31 -6.01 1.65 6.55
N ILE A 32 -5.77 1.62 5.24
CA ILE A 32 -4.86 2.55 4.58
C ILE A 32 -5.66 3.76 4.11
N PHE A 33 -5.13 4.95 4.35
CA PHE A 33 -5.79 6.21 4.03
C PHE A 33 -5.04 7.00 2.97
N THR A 34 -5.79 7.85 2.27
CA THR A 34 -5.33 8.82 1.27
C THR A 34 -4.38 9.89 1.82
N THR A 35 -4.36 10.04 3.14
CA THR A 35 -3.50 10.94 3.91
C THR A 35 -3.03 10.23 5.17
N THR A 36 -1.84 10.58 5.64
CA THR A 36 -1.30 10.13 6.94
C THR A 36 -0.64 11.31 7.65
N ASP A 37 -0.80 11.33 8.98
CA ASP A 37 -0.16 12.25 9.92
C ASP A 37 1.08 11.65 10.61
N ASP A 38 1.42 10.40 10.29
CA ASP A 38 2.60 9.71 10.82
C ASP A 38 3.87 10.21 10.13
N ASN A 39 4.64 11.10 10.74
CA ASN A 39 5.86 11.65 10.12
C ASN A 39 6.93 10.59 9.74
N ASP A 40 6.82 9.39 10.31
CA ASP A 40 7.68 8.24 10.05
C ASP A 40 7.00 7.20 9.14
N PHE A 41 5.95 7.58 8.39
CA PHE A 41 5.28 6.70 7.43
C PHE A 41 6.30 6.20 6.39
N VAL A 42 6.59 4.90 6.46
CA VAL A 42 7.48 4.22 5.51
C VAL A 42 6.84 2.90 5.14
N TRP A 43 6.83 2.62 3.85
CA TRP A 43 6.41 1.36 3.28
C TRP A 43 7.64 0.50 3.01
N LEU A 44 7.59 -0.77 3.38
CA LEU A 44 8.49 -1.77 2.82
C LEU A 44 7.82 -2.37 1.59
N VAL A 45 8.52 -2.32 0.47
CA VAL A 45 8.13 -2.98 -0.77
C VAL A 45 9.07 -4.15 -0.98
N GLU A 46 8.54 -5.37 -0.91
CA GLU A 46 9.30 -6.60 -1.14
C GLU A 46 8.94 -7.18 -2.50
N LYS A 47 9.94 -7.40 -3.35
CA LYS A 47 9.73 -8.07 -4.64
C LYS A 47 9.75 -9.58 -4.38
N LEU A 48 8.73 -10.28 -4.84
CA LEU A 48 8.61 -11.72 -4.59
C LEU A 48 9.43 -12.50 -5.62
N LEU A 49 10.35 -13.34 -5.14
CA LEU A 49 11.25 -14.11 -6.01
C LEU A 49 10.51 -15.23 -6.77
N ASN A 50 9.49 -15.81 -6.15
CA ASN A 50 8.74 -16.95 -6.70
C ASN A 50 7.55 -16.51 -7.57
N SER A 51 7.21 -15.21 -7.57
CA SER A 51 6.08 -14.63 -8.30
C SER A 51 6.57 -13.42 -9.12
N PRO A 52 7.10 -13.62 -10.34
CA PRO A 52 7.66 -12.53 -11.15
C PRO A 52 6.67 -11.38 -11.34
N GLY A 53 7.10 -10.16 -10.98
CA GLY A 53 6.28 -8.95 -11.11
C GLY A 53 5.29 -8.71 -9.97
N ARG A 54 5.24 -9.61 -8.96
CA ARG A 54 4.45 -9.44 -7.75
C ARG A 54 5.29 -8.92 -6.59
N TYR A 55 4.62 -8.21 -5.69
CA TYR A 55 5.21 -7.53 -4.56
C TYR A 55 4.36 -7.73 -3.31
N ARG A 56 5.02 -7.77 -2.16
CA ARG A 56 4.37 -7.54 -0.88
C ARG A 56 4.57 -6.08 -0.49
N LEU A 57 3.48 -5.40 -0.16
CA LEU A 57 3.50 -4.02 0.31
C LEU A 57 3.17 -4.02 1.80
N CYS A 58 4.11 -3.59 2.62
CA CYS A 58 3.96 -3.55 4.07
C CYS A 58 4.02 -2.11 4.58
N THR A 59 3.18 -1.77 5.56
CA THR A 59 3.09 -0.42 6.13
C THR A 59 3.34 -0.41 7.64
N GLY A 60 3.77 0.74 8.17
CA GLY A 60 4.01 0.96 9.59
C GLY A 60 5.46 0.75 10.00
N ILE A 61 5.79 1.13 11.23
CA ILE A 61 7.18 1.22 11.70
C ILE A 61 7.69 -0.14 12.18
N PHE A 62 6.97 -0.82 13.07
CA PHE A 62 7.33 -2.17 13.54
C PHE A 62 6.21 -2.85 14.36
N PRO A 63 5.87 -4.13 14.11
CA PRO A 63 6.20 -4.88 12.89
C PRO A 63 5.52 -4.23 11.68
N GLN A 64 6.19 -4.29 10.52
CA GLN A 64 5.60 -3.84 9.26
C GLN A 64 4.43 -4.77 8.91
N ALA A 65 3.24 -4.20 8.78
CA ALA A 65 2.00 -4.93 8.52
C ALA A 65 1.83 -5.12 7.01
N PRO A 66 1.82 -6.36 6.49
CA PRO A 66 1.57 -6.61 5.09
C PRO A 66 0.12 -6.29 4.73
N THR A 67 -0.11 -5.82 3.51
CA THR A 67 -1.42 -5.34 3.09
C THR A 67 -2.25 -6.38 2.35
N GLY A 68 -3.56 -6.25 2.46
CA GLY A 68 -4.55 -6.97 1.68
C GLY A 68 -5.87 -6.22 1.70
N VAL A 69 -6.97 -6.95 1.78
CA VAL A 69 -8.32 -6.37 1.76
C VAL A 69 -9.07 -6.77 3.02
N ASP A 70 -9.86 -5.85 3.58
CA ASP A 70 -10.66 -6.09 4.79
C ASP A 70 -11.64 -7.25 4.53
N PRO A 71 -11.57 -8.35 5.29
CA PRO A 71 -12.46 -9.51 5.11
C PRO A 71 -13.95 -9.17 5.31
N LYS A 72 -14.27 -8.08 6.00
CA LYS A 72 -15.65 -7.67 6.29
C LYS A 72 -16.36 -7.09 5.08
N ASP A 73 -15.64 -6.35 4.24
CA ASP A 73 -16.24 -5.65 3.09
C ASP A 73 -15.67 -6.08 1.73
N GLY A 74 -14.55 -6.80 1.71
CA GLY A 74 -13.89 -7.27 0.49
C GLY A 74 -13.43 -6.14 -0.43
N LYS A 75 -13.30 -4.91 0.07
CA LYS A 75 -12.98 -3.71 -0.72
C LYS A 75 -11.95 -2.79 -0.07
N THR A 76 -12.00 -2.56 1.23
CA THR A 76 -11.09 -1.64 1.91
C THR A 76 -9.69 -2.22 1.96
N VAL A 77 -8.68 -1.46 1.52
CA VAL A 77 -7.28 -1.88 1.67
C VAL A 77 -6.83 -1.66 3.12
N VAL A 78 -6.24 -2.70 3.70
CA VAL A 78 -5.83 -2.74 5.12
C VAL A 78 -4.42 -3.31 5.26
N GLY A 79 -3.73 -2.93 6.33
CA GLY A 79 -2.54 -3.62 6.85
C GLY A 79 -2.92 -4.60 7.96
N PHE A 80 -2.48 -5.85 7.85
CA PHE A 80 -2.76 -6.90 8.83
C PHE A 80 -1.75 -6.90 9.98
N VAL A 81 -2.24 -6.72 11.22
CA VAL A 81 -1.39 -6.69 12.43
C VAL A 81 -1.12 -8.09 12.98
N SER A 82 -2.11 -9.00 12.97
CA SER A 82 -1.99 -10.38 13.47
C SER A 82 -2.22 -11.45 12.40
N GLU A 83 -3.19 -11.25 11.50
CA GLU A 83 -3.61 -12.22 10.47
C GLU A 83 -2.83 -12.06 9.15
N ILE A 84 -1.49 -12.07 9.24
CA ILE A 84 -0.61 -11.77 8.10
C ILE A 84 -0.76 -12.74 6.91
N THR A 85 -1.33 -13.92 7.12
CA THR A 85 -1.60 -14.91 6.06
C THR A 85 -2.70 -14.47 5.10
N GLN A 86 -3.50 -13.46 5.46
CA GLN A 86 -4.51 -12.86 4.59
C GLN A 86 -3.97 -11.73 3.71
N ALA A 87 -2.69 -11.36 3.89
CA ALA A 87 -2.06 -10.39 3.02
C ALA A 87 -2.01 -10.87 1.57
N LEU A 88 -2.15 -9.92 0.65
CA LEU A 88 -2.18 -10.19 -0.77
C LEU A 88 -0.84 -9.85 -1.43
N GLU A 89 -0.61 -10.49 -2.57
CA GLU A 89 0.46 -10.13 -3.48
C GLU A 89 -0.06 -9.16 -4.54
N TRP A 90 0.61 -8.03 -4.68
CA TRP A 90 0.19 -6.95 -5.56
C TRP A 90 1.07 -6.92 -6.82
N GLU A 91 0.47 -6.63 -7.97
CA GLU A 91 1.23 -6.30 -9.17
C GLU A 91 1.43 -4.77 -9.23
N LEU A 92 2.64 -4.32 -9.54
CA LEU A 92 2.94 -2.89 -9.77
C LEU A 92 3.09 -2.64 -11.26
N ARG A 93 2.05 -2.09 -11.91
CA ARG A 93 2.08 -1.77 -13.34
C ARG A 93 2.64 -0.37 -13.55
N PRO A 94 3.78 -0.20 -14.27
CA PRO A 94 4.38 1.11 -14.46
C PRO A 94 3.49 2.01 -15.32
N VAL A 95 3.35 3.28 -14.94
CA VAL A 95 2.67 4.29 -15.74
C VAL A 95 3.62 4.85 -16.79
N HIS A 96 3.22 4.80 -18.05
CA HIS A 96 4.10 5.22 -19.15
C HIS A 96 4.40 6.72 -19.07
N GLY A 97 5.68 7.09 -19.15
CA GLY A 97 6.12 8.50 -19.09
C GLY A 97 6.31 9.07 -17.67
N ALA A 98 6.06 8.30 -16.61
CA ALA A 98 6.30 8.73 -15.23
C ALA A 98 7.22 7.74 -14.50
N SER A 99 8.39 8.20 -14.05
CA SER A 99 9.32 7.35 -13.28
C SER A 99 8.75 7.06 -11.89
N ASP A 100 9.09 5.89 -11.36
CA ASP A 100 8.73 5.44 -10.00
C ASP A 100 7.23 5.55 -9.68
N THR A 101 6.40 5.42 -10.72
CA THR A 101 4.97 5.66 -10.66
C THR A 101 4.22 4.46 -11.23
N PHE A 102 3.26 3.94 -10.47
CA PHE A 102 2.62 2.67 -10.74
C PHE A 102 1.13 2.70 -10.41
N ASN A 103 0.35 1.90 -11.14
CA ASN A 103 -0.92 1.40 -10.63
C ASN A 103 -0.64 0.15 -9.78
N ILE A 104 -1.35 0.04 -8.65
CA ILE A 104 -1.29 -1.15 -7.79
C ILE A 104 -2.48 -2.03 -8.12
N VAL A 105 -2.22 -3.23 -8.60
CA VAL A 105 -3.22 -4.15 -9.15
C VAL A 105 -3.38 -5.34 -8.23
N GLY A 106 -4.63 -5.73 -8.03
CA GLY A 106 -5.04 -6.90 -7.25
C GLY A 106 -4.52 -8.23 -7.81
N PRO A 107 -4.73 -9.32 -7.06
CA PRO A 107 -4.30 -10.65 -7.47
C PRO A 107 -4.99 -11.12 -8.76
N ASP A 108 -6.24 -10.70 -8.99
CA ASP A 108 -7.06 -11.00 -10.17
C ASP A 108 -6.57 -10.34 -11.48
N GLY A 109 -5.68 -9.35 -11.39
CA GLY A 109 -5.17 -8.59 -12.55
C GLY A 109 -6.13 -7.54 -13.12
N ASN A 110 -7.34 -7.41 -12.56
CA ASN A 110 -8.43 -6.55 -13.05
C ASN A 110 -8.90 -5.53 -12.01
N SER A 111 -8.64 -5.77 -10.72
CA SER A 111 -8.93 -4.83 -9.66
C SER A 111 -7.75 -3.92 -9.37
N PHE A 112 -8.02 -2.67 -9.02
CA PHE A 112 -6.99 -1.66 -8.77
C PHE A 112 -7.17 -0.98 -7.44
N TRP A 113 -6.06 -0.57 -6.81
CA TRP A 113 -6.13 0.39 -5.73
C TRP A 113 -6.65 1.73 -6.26
N VAL A 114 -7.67 2.24 -5.60
CA VAL A 114 -8.31 3.52 -5.88
C VAL A 114 -8.19 4.37 -4.62
N ALA A 115 -7.60 5.56 -4.80
CA ALA A 115 -7.49 6.62 -3.82
C ALA A 115 -8.61 7.64 -4.08
N PRO A 116 -9.68 7.66 -3.28
CA PRO A 116 -10.74 8.65 -3.45
C PRO A 116 -10.18 10.07 -3.33
N ARG A 117 -10.75 11.04 -4.07
CA ARG A 117 -10.28 12.44 -4.05
C ARG A 117 -10.55 13.18 -2.72
N LYS A 118 -11.25 12.53 -1.78
CA LYS A 118 -11.56 13.10 -0.47
C LYS A 118 -10.41 12.83 0.49
N GLU A 119 -9.99 13.84 1.24
CA GLU A 119 -9.00 13.68 2.31
C GLU A 119 -9.46 12.67 3.37
N ASN A 120 -8.51 11.97 3.98
CA ASN A 120 -8.76 10.93 4.99
C ASN A 120 -9.76 9.85 4.53
N ALA A 121 -9.89 9.64 3.22
CA ALA A 121 -10.64 8.51 2.68
C ALA A 121 -9.79 7.24 2.71
N LYS A 122 -10.45 6.11 2.93
CA LYS A 122 -9.83 4.79 2.86
C LYS A 122 -9.48 4.45 1.41
N ILE A 123 -8.32 3.83 1.19
CA ILE A 123 -7.97 3.23 -0.10
C ILE A 123 -8.87 2.01 -0.32
N GLN A 124 -9.34 1.84 -1.55
CA GLN A 124 -10.24 0.75 -1.94
C GLN A 124 -9.62 -0.07 -3.07
N LEU A 125 -9.92 -1.36 -3.12
CA LEU A 125 -9.68 -2.23 -4.25
C LEU A 125 -10.97 -2.35 -5.06
N LEU A 126 -10.97 -1.88 -6.31
CA LEU A 126 -12.15 -1.83 -7.17
C LEU A 126 -11.85 -2.35 -8.58
N GLU A 127 -12.81 -3.02 -9.21
CA GLU A 127 -12.80 -3.32 -10.64
C GLU A 127 -13.14 -2.05 -11.43
N VAL A 128 -12.13 -1.43 -12.00
CA VAL A 128 -12.24 -0.19 -12.78
C VAL A 128 -11.31 -0.27 -14.00
N PRO A 129 -11.58 0.50 -15.08
CA PRO A 129 -10.70 0.48 -16.26
C PRO A 129 -9.26 0.86 -15.94
N GLU A 130 -9.06 1.81 -15.02
CA GLU A 130 -7.75 2.27 -14.55
C GLU A 130 -7.78 2.60 -13.06
N GLY A 131 -6.70 2.23 -12.37
CA GLY A 131 -6.49 2.53 -10.96
C GLY A 131 -6.02 3.96 -10.68
N SER A 132 -5.92 4.28 -9.40
CA SER A 132 -5.16 5.46 -8.98
C SER A 132 -3.66 5.26 -9.25
N VAL A 133 -2.97 6.39 -9.39
CA VAL A 133 -1.56 6.44 -9.74
C VAL A 133 -0.74 6.74 -8.49
N PHE A 134 0.16 5.82 -8.12
CA PHE A 134 0.96 5.89 -6.91
C PHE A 134 2.43 6.10 -7.24
N ARG A 135 3.03 7.13 -6.65
CA ARG A 135 4.46 7.41 -6.77
C ARG A 135 5.21 6.85 -5.56
N PHE A 136 6.27 6.10 -5.81
CA PHE A 136 7.13 5.46 -4.82
C PHE A 136 8.44 6.22 -4.73
N ILE A 137 8.68 6.89 -3.59
CA ILE A 137 9.86 7.73 -3.38
C ILE A 137 10.78 6.99 -2.42
N PRO A 138 12.02 6.64 -2.80
CA PRO A 138 12.94 5.95 -1.92
C PRO A 138 13.09 6.68 -0.57
N ALA A 139 13.04 5.91 0.51
CA ALA A 139 13.14 6.41 1.88
C ALA A 139 14.20 5.60 2.65
N PRO A 140 14.86 6.20 3.65
CA PRO A 140 15.65 5.42 4.59
C PRO A 140 14.73 4.45 5.36
N PRO A 141 15.26 3.33 5.87
CA PRO A 141 14.50 2.49 6.78
C PRO A 141 14.05 3.30 8.00
N PRO A 142 12.89 2.98 8.60
CA PRO A 142 12.45 3.65 9.82
C PRO A 142 13.51 3.50 10.91
N LYS A 143 13.74 4.56 11.68
CA LYS A 143 14.61 4.50 12.85
C LYS A 143 13.98 3.53 13.85
N LYS A 144 14.75 2.57 14.36
CA LYS A 144 14.27 1.74 15.47
C LYS A 144 13.96 2.68 16.66
N PRO A 145 12.79 2.54 17.31
CA PRO A 145 12.52 3.24 18.55
C PRO A 145 13.51 2.86 19.65
#